data_AF-A0A061A7L7-F1
#
_entry.id   AF-A0A061A7L7-F1
#
_cell.length_a   1.000
_cell.length_b   1.000
_cell.length_c   1.000
_cell.angle_alpha   90.00
_cell.angle_beta   90.00
_cell.angle_gamma   90.00
#
_symmetry.space_group_name_H-M   'P 1'
#
loop_
_entity.id
_entity.type
_entity.pdbx_description
1 polymer ?
#
loop_
_entity_poly.entity_id
_entity_poly.type
_entity_poly.pdbx_seq_one_letter_code
_entity_poly.pdbx_strand_id
1 'polypeptide(L)'
;MGTRRVLVTGCSSGIGMAVAVRLAKEKGFKVVATMRDLEKREPLERVAGDTLNRSLEIRQLDACCEDSIRECVDSLQDRQVDVLGEY
;
A
#
# COMPACT_ATOMS: atom_id res chain seq x y z
N MET A 1 -14.91 16.43 -1.99
CA MET A 1 -13.49 16.13 -2.31
C MET A 1 -13.39 14.63 -2.48
N GLY A 2 -12.89 14.15 -3.63
CA GLY A 2 -12.74 12.73 -3.90
C GLY A 2 -11.63 12.11 -3.06
N THR A 3 -11.81 10.84 -2.67
CA THR A 3 -10.79 10.05 -2.00
C THR A 3 -9.77 9.58 -3.04
N ARG A 4 -8.48 9.88 -2.86
CA ARG A 4 -7.40 9.40 -3.73
C ARG A 4 -6.89 8.06 -3.25
N ARG A 5 -6.68 7.12 -4.16
CA ARG A 5 -6.03 5.85 -3.85
C ARG A 5 -4.53 5.96 -4.15
N VAL A 6 -3.70 5.62 -3.17
CA VAL A 6 -2.24 5.67 -3.29
C VAL A 6 -1.69 4.26 -3.15
N LEU A 7 -0.91 3.82 -4.13
CA LEU A 7 -0.17 2.57 -4.10
C LEU A 7 1.25 2.86 -3.62
N VAL A 8 1.67 2.25 -2.51
CA VAL A 8 3.02 2.43 -1.96
C VAL A 8 3.76 1.11 -2.07
N THR A 9 4.89 1.07 -2.77
CA THR A 9 5.72 -0.14 -2.88
C THR A 9 6.78 -0.21 -1.79
N GLY A 10 7.22 -1.42 -1.43
CA GLY A 10 8.31 -1.60 -0.46
C GLY A 10 7.92 -1.29 0.98
N CYS A 11 6.70 -1.66 1.39
CA CYS A 11 6.16 -1.33 2.72
C CYS A 11 6.54 -2.29 3.85
N SER A 12 7.43 -3.27 3.60
CA SER A 12 7.86 -4.22 4.64
C SER A 12 8.73 -3.59 5.72
N SER A 13 9.36 -2.44 5.44
CA SER A 13 10.19 -1.69 6.40
C SER A 13 10.47 -0.26 5.91
N GLY A 14 11.19 0.53 6.71
CA GLY A 14 11.80 1.79 6.28
C GLY A 14 10.81 2.88 5.88
N ILE A 15 11.19 3.63 4.84
CA ILE A 15 10.47 4.83 4.38
C ILE A 15 9.09 4.47 3.82
N GLY A 16 8.98 3.41 3.00
CA GLY A 16 7.70 2.98 2.42
C GLY A 16 6.66 2.70 3.50
N MET A 17 7.04 2.00 4.57
CA MET A 17 6.18 1.75 5.73
C MET A 17 5.76 3.07 6.42
N ALA A 18 6.70 3.97 6.68
CA ALA A 18 6.42 5.24 7.35
C ALA A 18 5.47 6.13 6.52
N VAL A 19 5.69 6.20 5.20
CA VAL A 19 4.85 6.95 4.25
C VAL A 19 3.45 6.35 4.17
N ALA A 20 3.33 5.03 4.02
CA ALA A 20 2.04 4.35 3.95
C ALA A 20 1.17 4.62 5.19
N VAL A 21 1.75 4.48 6.38
CA VAL A 21 1.06 4.75 7.64
C VAL A 21 0.70 6.22 7.79
N ARG A 22 1.57 7.13 7.36
CA ARG A 22 1.30 8.57 7.44
C ARG A 22 0.12 8.94 6.55
N LEU A 23 0.13 8.53 5.29
CA LEU A 23 -0.94 8.79 4.33
C LEU A 23 -2.27 8.18 4.79
N ALA A 24 -2.24 6.98 5.37
CA ALA A 24 -3.45 6.32 5.85
C ALA A 24 -4.12 7.06 7.03
N LYS A 25 -3.37 7.88 7.77
CA LYS A 25 -3.91 8.73 8.85
C LYS A 25 -4.51 10.05 8.32
N GLU A 26 -4.19 10.43 7.09
CA GLU A 26 -4.67 11.66 6.48
C GLU A 26 -6.05 11.46 5.85
N LYS A 27 -6.90 12.49 5.94
CA LYS A 27 -8.25 12.43 5.37
C LYS A 27 -8.18 12.51 3.84
N GLY A 28 -8.95 11.65 3.17
CA GLY A 28 -9.06 11.66 1.71
C GLY A 28 -8.06 10.76 1.00
N PHE A 29 -7.29 9.94 1.73
CA PHE A 29 -6.45 8.91 1.15
C PHE A 29 -6.94 7.49 1.48
N LYS A 30 -6.82 6.60 0.52
CA LYS A 30 -6.86 5.15 0.69
C LYS A 30 -5.53 4.58 0.22
N VAL A 31 -4.80 3.96 1.13
CA VAL A 31 -3.44 3.48 0.89
C VAL A 31 -3.46 1.98 0.64
N VAL A 32 -2.82 1.57 -0.45
CA VAL A 32 -2.50 0.18 -0.77
C VAL A 32 -1.02 0.02 -0.53
N ALA A 33 -0.67 -0.52 0.64
CA ALA A 33 0.71 -0.78 1.01
C ALA A 33 1.11 -2.15 0.44
N THR A 34 2.13 -2.18 -0.41
CA THR A 34 2.56 -3.41 -1.06
C THR A 34 3.95 -3.86 -0.61
N MET A 35 4.12 -5.17 -0.58
CA MET A 35 5.38 -5.83 -0.28
C MET A 35 5.46 -7.15 -1.06
N ARG A 36 6.69 -7.62 -1.33
CA ARG A 36 6.91 -8.88 -2.06
C ARG A 36 6.52 -10.09 -1.21
N ASP A 37 6.83 -10.03 0.08
CA ASP A 37 6.69 -11.12 1.04
C ASP A 37 5.71 -10.70 2.15
N LEU A 38 4.52 -11.30 2.13
CA LEU A 38 3.47 -11.01 3.12
C LEU A 38 3.77 -11.58 4.50
N GLU A 39 4.75 -12.48 4.66
CA GLU A 39 5.18 -12.93 6.00
C GLU A 39 5.82 -11.79 6.80
N LYS A 40 6.30 -10.75 6.11
CA LYS A 40 6.90 -9.54 6.71
C LYS A 40 5.92 -8.42 6.99
N ARG A 41 4.61 -8.70 6.99
CA ARG A 41 3.58 -7.66 7.20
C ARG A 41 3.39 -7.24 8.66
N GLU A 42 3.80 -8.07 9.62
CA GLU A 42 3.56 -7.84 11.06
C GLU A 42 4.04 -6.46 11.56
N PRO A 43 5.23 -5.95 11.19
CA PRO A 43 5.65 -4.60 11.58
C PRO A 43 4.69 -3.53 11.07
N LEU A 44 4.27 -3.62 9.80
CA LEU A 44 3.33 -2.68 9.19
C LEU A 44 1.95 -2.74 9.86
N GLU A 45 1.44 -3.94 10.14
CA GLU A 45 0.17 -4.12 10.84
C GLU A 45 0.20 -3.47 12.23
N ARG A 46 1.29 -3.66 12.99
CA ARG A 46 1.48 -3.03 14.30
C ARG A 46 1.46 -1.51 14.22
N VAL A 47 2.16 -0.90 13.28
CA VAL A 47 2.23 0.57 13.18
C VAL A 47 0.98 1.19 12.53
N ALA A 48 0.28 0.45 11.67
CA ALA A 48 -0.96 0.88 11.04
C ALA A 48 -2.11 0.93 12.05
N GLY A 49 -2.19 -0.02 12.99
CA GLY A 49 -3.24 -0.07 14.02
C GLY A 49 -4.63 0.08 13.40
N ASP A 50 -5.42 1.03 13.90
CA ASP A 50 -6.81 1.26 13.47
C ASP A 50 -6.99 1.70 12.01
N THR A 51 -5.90 2.11 11.34
CA THR A 51 -5.96 2.45 9.91
C THR A 51 -6.03 1.22 9.02
N LEU A 52 -5.55 0.07 9.51
CA LEU A 52 -5.60 -1.20 8.81
C LEU A 52 -7.07 -1.60 8.56
N ASN A 53 -7.37 -1.99 7.33
CA ASN A 53 -8.72 -2.30 6.84
C ASN A 53 -9.72 -1.13 6.82
N ARG A 54 -9.34 0.10 7.21
CA ARG A 54 -10.16 1.32 7.05
C ARG A 54 -9.64 2.20 5.92
N SER A 55 -8.39 2.60 6.01
CA SER A 55 -7.73 3.50 5.08
C SER A 55 -6.40 2.93 4.56
N LEU A 56 -5.91 1.83 5.13
CA LEU A 56 -4.73 1.09 4.67
C LEU A 56 -5.09 -0.38 4.41
N GLU A 57 -4.81 -0.86 3.21
CA GLU A 57 -4.83 -2.29 2.87
C GLU A 57 -3.43 -2.79 2.53
N ILE A 58 -3.13 -4.04 2.89
CA ILE A 58 -1.84 -4.67 2.57
C ILE A 58 -2.05 -5.62 1.40
N ARG A 59 -1.20 -5.51 0.38
CA ARG A 59 -1.24 -6.38 -0.81
C ARG A 59 0.13 -6.92 -1.15
N GLN A 60 0.15 -8.08 -1.80
CA GLN A 60 1.38 -8.59 -2.37
C GLN A 60 1.64 -7.91 -3.71
N LEU A 61 2.88 -7.47 -3.93
CA LEU A 61 3.34 -6.97 -5.21
C LEU A 61 4.85 -7.20 -5.34
N ASP A 62 5.25 -7.79 -6.46
CA ASP A 62 6.63 -7.74 -6.92
C ASP A 62 6.75 -6.80 -8.12
N ALA A 63 7.38 -5.64 -7.92
CA ALA A 63 7.56 -4.63 -8.96
C ALA A 63 8.46 -5.09 -10.12
N CYS A 64 9.18 -6.21 -9.95
CA CYS A 64 9.97 -6.84 -11.01
C CYS A 64 9.19 -7.90 -11.81
N CYS A 65 7.93 -8.16 -11.47
CA CYS A 65 7.10 -9.18 -12.12
C CYS A 65 5.83 -8.54 -12.70
N GLU A 66 5.74 -8.51 -14.03
CA GLU A 66 4.58 -7.90 -14.72
C GLU A 66 3.25 -8.55 -14.32
N ASP A 67 3.21 -9.87 -14.16
CA ASP A 67 1.98 -10.58 -13.77
C ASP A 67 1.56 -10.20 -12.36
N SER A 68 2.51 -10.06 -11.43
CA SER A 68 2.24 -9.56 -10.07
C SER A 68 1.70 -8.12 -10.09
N ILE A 69 2.25 -7.26 -10.97
CA ILE A 69 1.75 -5.89 -11.16
C ILE A 69 0.32 -5.90 -11.69
N ARG A 70 0.04 -6.70 -12.72
CA ARG A 70 -1.30 -6.83 -13.32
C ARG A 70 -2.30 -7.31 -12.28
N GLU A 71 -2.00 -8.41 -11.59
CA GLU A 71 -2.86 -8.97 -10.54
C GLU A 71 -3.14 -7.95 -9.43
N CYS A 72 -2.11 -7.24 -8.96
CA CYS A 72 -2.28 -6.24 -7.92
C CYS A 72 -3.18 -5.09 -8.41
N VAL A 73 -2.92 -4.53 -9.60
CA VAL A 73 -3.69 -3.39 -10.14
C VAL A 73 -5.12 -3.79 -10.49
N ASP A 74 -5.34 -4.98 -11.06
CA ASP A 74 -6.67 -5.48 -11.40
C ASP A 74 -7.51 -5.79 -10.16
N SER A 75 -6.87 -6.07 -9.01
CA SER A 75 -7.56 -6.22 -7.73
C SER A 75 -8.07 -4.90 -7.13
N LEU A 76 -7.62 -3.74 -7.64
CA LEU A 76 -8.02 -2.43 -7.14
C LEU A 76 -9.30 -1.95 -7.82
N GLN A 77 -10.33 -1.67 -7.02
CA GLN A 77 -11.60 -1.14 -7.50
C GLN A 77 -11.42 0.32 -7.93
N ASP A 78 -11.47 0.62 -9.24
CA ASP A 78 -11.15 1.93 -9.84
C ASP A 78 -9.62 2.09 -10.06
N ARG A 79 -9.24 2.14 -11.35
CA ARG A 79 -7.86 2.02 -11.84
C ARG A 79 -7.01 3.29 -11.66
N GLN A 80 -7.57 4.34 -11.07
CA GLN A 80 -6.81 5.55 -10.78
C GLN A 80 -6.02 5.37 -9.49
N VAL A 81 -4.70 5.22 -9.62
CA VAL A 81 -3.77 5.10 -8.49
C VAL A 81 -2.60 6.06 -8.64
N ASP A 82 -2.27 6.76 -7.56
CA ASP A 82 -1.02 7.50 -7.44
C ASP A 82 0.05 6.55 -6.90
N VAL A 83 1.19 6.41 -7.58
CA VAL A 83 2.25 5.46 -7.20
C VAL A 83 3.39 6.18 -6.49
N LEU A 84 3.78 5.66 -5.33
CA LEU A 84 4.99 6.05 -4.60
C LEU A 84 5.90 4.83 -4.46
N GLY A 85 7.13 4.94 -4.97
CA GLY A 85 8.13 3.87 -4.90
C GLY A 85 9.53 4.42 -4.65
N GLU A 86 10.29 3.71 -3.84
CA GLU A 86 11.72 3.90 -3.63
C GLU A 86 12.44 2.75 -4.36
N TYR A 87 13.47 3.08 -5.16
CA TYR A 87 14.30 2.12 -5.90
C TYR A 87 15.40 1.52 -5.01
#